data_AF-A0A5N7ZKY1-F1
#
_entry.id   AF-A0A5N7ZKY1-F1
#
_cell.length_a   1.000
_cell.length_b   1.000
_cell.length_c   1.000
_cell.angle_alpha   90.00
_cell.angle_beta   90.00
_cell.angle_gamma   90.00
#
_symmetry.space_group_name_H-M   'P 1'
#
loop_
_entity.id
_entity.type
_entity.pdbx_description
1 polymer ?
#
loop_
_entity_poly.entity_id
_entity_poly.type
_entity_poly.pdbx_seq_one_letter_code
_entity_poly.pdbx_strand_id
1 'polypeptide(L)' 'KDENARLVPFLMEGIATNRAMFQADGIHPNEDAQPKLLDNVWPTLRPLLD' A
#
# COMPACT_ATOMS: atom_id res chain seq x y z
N LYS A 1 -13.14 8.28 9.62
CA LYS A 1 -12.84 9.64 10.15
C LYS A 1 -13.28 9.78 11.60
N ASP A 2 -14.21 8.94 12.04
CA ASP A 2 -14.83 9.04 13.36
C ASP A 2 -13.92 8.53 14.49
N GLU A 3 -12.98 7.64 14.17
CA GLU A 3 -12.03 7.04 15.14
C GLU A 3 -10.71 7.82 15.33
N ASN A 4 -10.60 9.05 14.82
CA ASN A 4 -9.37 9.87 14.83
C ASN A 4 -8.10 9.15 14.29
N ALA A 5 -8.27 8.11 13.48
CA ALA A 5 -7.18 7.37 12.86
C ALA A 5 -6.59 8.12 11.66
N ARG A 6 -5.27 8.07 11.51
CA ARG A 6 -4.57 8.55 10.30
C ARG A 6 -4.83 7.57 9.16
N LEU A 7 -5.01 8.11 7.95
CA LEU A 7 -5.36 7.33 6.77
C LEU A 7 -4.26 7.38 5.72
N VAL A 8 -3.88 6.22 5.20
CA VAL A 8 -3.15 6.13 3.93
C VAL A 8 -4.15 6.40 2.80
N PRO A 9 -3.89 7.31 1.84
CA PRO A 9 -4.86 7.68 0.82
C PRO A 9 -5.36 6.50 -0.02
N PHE A 10 -4.43 5.69 -0.53
CA PHE A 10 -4.72 4.45 -1.24
C PHE A 10 -3.52 3.51 -1.16
N LEU A 11 -3.69 2.34 -0.53
CA LEU A 11 -2.59 1.39 -0.33
C LEU A 11 -2.04 0.83 -1.65
N MET A 12 -2.91 0.66 -2.65
CA MET A 12 -2.59 0.00 -3.92
C MET A 12 -2.21 0.99 -5.04
N GLU A 13 -1.86 2.23 -4.68
CA GLU A 13 -1.45 3.27 -5.63
C GLU A 13 -0.25 2.81 -6.46
N GLY A 14 -0.37 2.91 -7.79
CA GLY A 14 0.63 2.40 -8.74
C GLY A 14 0.76 0.87 -8.84
N ILE A 15 -0.07 0.08 -8.14
CA ILE A 15 -0.09 -1.39 -8.22
C ILE A 15 -1.37 -1.90 -8.90
N ALA A 16 -2.52 -1.30 -8.56
CA ALA A 16 -3.85 -1.85 -8.85
C ALA A 16 -4.13 -2.21 -10.32
N THR A 17 -3.45 -1.59 -11.28
CA THR A 17 -3.62 -1.81 -12.72
C THR A 17 -2.50 -2.63 -13.36
N ASN A 18 -1.45 -2.96 -12.61
CA ASN A 18 -0.31 -3.72 -13.12
C ASN A 18 -0.45 -5.20 -12.78
N ARG A 19 -0.98 -6.01 -13.71
CA ARG A 19 -1.21 -7.45 -13.48
C ARG A 19 0.07 -8.24 -13.15
N ALA A 20 1.25 -7.76 -13.56
CA ALA A 20 2.53 -8.39 -13.24
C ALA A 20 2.91 -8.26 -11.75
N MET A 21 2.25 -7.36 -11.01
CA MET A 21 2.46 -7.14 -9.58
C MET A 21 1.49 -7.95 -8.70
N PHE A 22 0.76 -8.91 -9.27
CA PHE A 22 -0.20 -9.74 -8.55
C PHE A 22 0.21 -11.21 -8.57
N GLN A 23 -0.18 -11.92 -7.51
CA GLN A 23 -0.12 -13.38 -7.44
C GLN A 23 -1.06 -14.02 -8.49
N ALA A 24 -1.00 -15.35 -8.58
CA ALA A 24 -1.77 -16.11 -9.57
C ALA A 24 -3.28 -15.81 -9.50
N ASP A 25 -3.82 -15.57 -8.30
CA ASP A 25 -5.23 -15.25 -8.09
C ASP A 25 -5.68 -13.90 -8.66
N GLY A 26 -4.76 -12.96 -8.92
CA GLY A 26 -5.09 -11.62 -9.40
C GLY A 26 -5.74 -10.69 -8.40
N ILE A 27 -5.70 -11.03 -7.12
CA ILE A 27 -6.26 -10.23 -6.03
C ILE A 27 -5.13 -9.74 -5.12
N HIS A 28 -4.15 -10.60 -4.82
CA HIS A 28 -3.09 -10.27 -3.88
C HIS A 28 -1.83 -9.74 -4.58
N PRO A 29 -1.18 -8.68 -4.05
CA PRO A 29 0.12 -8.25 -4.52
C PRO A 29 1.18 -9.33 -4.35
N ASN A 30 2.12 -9.43 -5.28
CA ASN A 30 3.28 -10.32 -5.19
C ASN A 30 4.51 -9.61 -4.57
N GLU A 31 5.67 -10.26 -4.59
CA GLU A 31 6.93 -9.77 -4.03
C GLU A 31 7.42 -8.47 -4.69
N ASP A 32 7.21 -8.32 -6.00
CA ASP A 32 7.62 -7.13 -6.77
C ASP A 32 6.83 -5.88 -6.35
N ALA A 33 5.61 -6.07 -5.83
CA ALA A 33 4.77 -4.98 -5.34
C ALA A 33 5.15 -4.46 -3.95
N GLN A 34 5.91 -5.24 -3.16
CA GLN A 34 6.14 -4.94 -1.74
C GLN A 34 6.89 -3.61 -1.49
N PRO A 35 7.95 -3.26 -2.25
CA PRO A 35 8.60 -1.95 -2.09
C PRO A 35 7.63 -0.78 -2.33
N LYS A 36 6.73 -0.92 -3.31
CA LYS A 36 5.73 0.10 -3.62
C LYS A 36 4.66 0.22 -2.53
N LEU A 37 4.25 -0.89 -1.92
CA LEU A 37 3.36 -0.88 -0.76
C LEU A 37 4.00 -0.12 0.42
N LEU A 38 5.30 -0.34 0.67
CA LEU A 38 6.04 0.42 1.68
C LEU A 38 6.03 1.92 1.36
N ASP A 39 6.38 2.29 0.12
CA ASP A 39 6.40 3.70 -0.32
C ASP A 39 5.03 4.38 -0.15
N ASN A 40 3.94 3.65 -0.35
CA ASN A 40 2.57 4.17 -0.19
C ASN A 40 2.20 4.40 1.30
N VAL A 41 2.75 3.61 2.22
CA VAL A 41 2.43 3.68 3.66
C VAL A 41 3.39 4.61 4.42
N TRP A 42 4.67 4.57 4.09
CA TRP A 42 5.76 5.15 4.89
C TRP A 42 5.61 6.66 5.16
N PRO A 43 5.22 7.52 4.20
CA PRO A 43 5.03 8.95 4.46
C PRO A 43 3.97 9.25 5.52
N THR A 44 2.99 8.36 5.68
CA THR A 44 1.92 8.51 6.68
C THR A 44 2.28 7.84 8.00
N LEU A 45 2.92 6.67 7.96
CA LEU A 45 3.24 5.89 9.16
C LEU A 45 4.44 6.47 9.93
N ARG A 46 5.52 6.85 9.23
CA ARG A 46 6.77 7.28 9.86
C ARG A 46 6.57 8.41 10.90
N PRO A 47 5.80 9.49 10.63
CA PRO A 47 5.60 10.56 11.61
C PRO A 47 4.81 10.16 12.87
N LEU A 48 4.31 8.92 12.95
CA LEU A 48 3.56 8.40 14.10
C LEU A 48 4.41 7.50 15.01
N LEU A 49 5.65 7.21 14.60
CA LEU A 49 6.58 6.31 15.30
C LEU A 49 7.60 7.06 16.17
N ASP A 50 7.53 8.39 16.18
CA ASP A 50 8.30 9.30 17.03
C ASP A 50 7.41 9.85 18.16
#